data_AF-A0A1Q7L7X4-F1
#
_entry.id   AF-A0A1Q7L7X4-F1
#
_cell.length_a   1.000
_cell.length_b   1.000
_cell.length_c   1.000
_cell.angle_alpha   90.00
_cell.angle_beta   90.00
_cell.angle_gamma   90.00
#
_symmetry.space_group_name_H-M   'P 1'
#
loop_
_entity.id
_entity.type
_entity.pdbx_description
1 polymer ?
#
loop_
_entity_poly.entity_id
_entity_poly.type
_entity_poly.pdbx_seq_one_letter_code
_entity_poly.pdbx_strand_id
1 'polypeptide(L)'
;MDLKKGKMTAWQQWLERPDKSRVRNVFFQVHFWMGAAAGAYILLMSVSGSVIVYRNELSGNSFVEWVVRLHENLLMGMTGRFVNGIGAVCLTLLCLTGAVIWWPGTKHWRRSLTVDWSAHFARINWDLHSALGFWCFIFVMVWGISGIYFAFPQAFNTLLLLDPADRFTDQGLFWLSQLHFGRFGWFVEAIWMVLGLVPGLLAFTGVFICCRRVIYKKPSNPRSS
;
A
#
# COMPACT_ATOMS: atom_id res chain seq x y z
N MET A 1 -30.69 23.54 31.98
CA MET A 1 -29.21 23.61 31.94
C MET A 1 -28.76 23.15 30.56
N ASP A 2 -28.63 24.10 29.64
CA ASP A 2 -28.14 23.83 28.29
C ASP A 2 -26.61 23.83 28.35
N LEU A 3 -26.01 22.64 28.41
CA LEU A 3 -24.56 22.48 28.46
C LEU A 3 -24.00 23.06 27.15
N LYS A 4 -23.33 24.22 27.25
CA LYS A 4 -22.45 24.75 26.21
C LYS A 4 -21.60 23.59 25.70
N LYS A 5 -21.94 23.01 24.54
CA LYS A 5 -21.04 22.15 23.79
C LYS A 5 -19.84 23.02 23.43
N GLY A 6 -18.78 22.92 24.24
CA GLY A 6 -17.52 23.61 23.97
C GLY A 6 -17.11 23.34 22.52
N LYS A 7 -16.66 24.39 21.82
CA LYS A 7 -16.13 24.23 20.46
C LYS A 7 -15.02 23.18 20.52
N MET A 8 -15.25 22.03 19.90
CA MET A 8 -14.24 20.97 19.79
C MET A 8 -13.01 21.52 19.06
N THR A 9 -11.82 21.21 19.56
CA THR A 9 -10.58 21.54 18.85
C THR A 9 -10.45 20.71 17.57
N ALA A 10 -9.60 21.15 16.62
CA ALA A 10 -9.34 20.39 15.40
C ALA A 10 -8.82 18.96 15.70
N TRP A 11 -8.01 18.81 16.75
CA TRP A 11 -7.52 17.52 17.23
C TRP A 11 -8.62 16.64 17.82
N GLN A 12 -9.49 17.19 18.67
CA GLN A 12 -10.65 16.46 19.20
C GLN A 12 -11.61 16.04 18.08
N GLN A 13 -11.83 16.93 17.10
CA GLN A 13 -12.64 16.62 15.93
C GLN A 13 -12.07 15.48 15.11
N TRP A 14 -10.76 15.45 14.88
CA TRP A 14 -10.11 14.36 14.14
C TRP A 14 -10.17 13.03 14.91
N LEU A 15 -9.97 13.05 16.23
CA LEU A 15 -10.04 11.85 17.07
C LEU A 15 -11.45 11.25 17.14
N GLU A 16 -12.48 12.08 17.29
CA GLU A 16 -13.85 11.60 17.50
C GLU A 16 -14.67 11.47 16.21
N ARG A 17 -14.49 12.40 15.26
CA ARG A 17 -15.30 12.53 14.03
C ARG A 17 -14.43 12.90 12.82
N PRO A 18 -13.50 12.00 12.42
CA PRO A 18 -12.55 12.27 11.35
C PRO A 18 -13.23 12.51 9.99
N ASP A 19 -14.47 12.02 9.79
CA ASP A 19 -15.28 12.19 8.60
C ASP A 19 -15.59 13.64 8.24
N LYS A 20 -15.62 14.53 9.24
CA LYS A 20 -15.90 15.97 9.04
C LYS A 20 -14.63 16.81 8.82
N SER A 21 -13.45 16.20 8.86
CA SER A 21 -12.18 16.92 8.71
C SER A 21 -11.83 17.16 7.23
N ARG A 22 -11.43 18.39 6.90
CA ARG A 22 -10.91 18.71 5.54
C ARG A 22 -9.65 17.93 5.22
N VAL A 23 -8.82 17.68 6.23
CA VAL A 23 -7.58 16.90 6.11
C VAL A 23 -7.87 15.50 5.56
N ARG A 24 -8.79 14.75 6.18
CA ARG A 24 -9.15 13.41 5.70
C ARG A 24 -9.65 13.41 4.26
N ASN A 25 -10.40 14.44 3.85
CA ASN A 25 -10.89 14.54 2.48
C ASN A 25 -9.77 14.77 1.46
N VAL A 26 -8.79 15.62 1.76
CA VAL A 26 -7.63 15.84 0.87
C VAL A 26 -6.81 14.57 0.74
N PHE A 27 -6.45 13.93 1.86
CA PHE A 27 -5.74 12.66 1.86
C PHE A 27 -6.50 11.58 1.09
N PHE A 28 -7.83 11.53 1.26
CA PHE A 28 -8.68 10.61 0.51
C PHE A 28 -8.60 10.84 -1.01
N GLN A 29 -8.66 12.09 -1.48
CA GLN A 29 -8.54 12.39 -2.91
C GLN A 29 -7.16 12.01 -3.46
N VAL A 30 -6.09 12.33 -2.73
CA VAL A 30 -4.71 11.96 -3.12
C VAL A 30 -4.59 10.44 -3.23
N HIS A 31 -4.97 9.71 -2.18
CA HIS A 31 -4.92 8.24 -2.16
C HIS A 31 -5.76 7.62 -3.30
N PHE A 32 -6.97 8.16 -3.52
CA PHE A 32 -7.89 7.69 -4.54
C PHE A 32 -7.30 7.79 -5.95
N TRP A 33 -6.81 8.97 -6.34
CA TRP A 33 -6.29 9.20 -7.69
C TRP A 33 -4.95 8.51 -7.92
N MET A 34 -4.07 8.51 -6.92
CA MET A 34 -2.82 7.75 -6.98
C MET A 34 -3.09 6.25 -7.14
N GLY A 35 -4.02 5.69 -6.35
CA GLY A 35 -4.37 4.27 -6.41
C GLY A 35 -5.00 3.88 -7.73
N ALA A 36 -5.88 4.72 -8.28
CA ALA A 36 -6.47 4.50 -9.59
C ALA A 36 -5.42 4.52 -10.71
N ALA A 37 -4.46 5.46 -10.67
CA ALA A 37 -3.41 5.57 -11.69
C ALA A 37 -2.37 4.43 -11.60
N ALA A 38 -1.98 4.04 -10.38
CA ALA A 38 -0.92 3.06 -10.16
C ALA A 38 -1.41 1.61 -10.03
N GLY A 39 -2.73 1.38 -10.00
CA GLY A 39 -3.29 0.08 -9.60
C GLY A 39 -2.82 -1.12 -10.43
N ALA A 40 -2.82 -0.99 -11.76
CA ALA A 40 -2.36 -2.05 -12.66
C ALA A 40 -0.85 -2.33 -12.49
N TYR A 41 -0.06 -1.28 -12.31
CA TYR A 41 1.37 -1.39 -12.04
C TYR A 41 1.64 -2.10 -10.70
N ILE A 42 0.95 -1.72 -9.63
CA ILE A 42 1.09 -2.34 -8.30
C ILE A 42 0.70 -3.82 -8.37
N LEU A 43 -0.37 -4.15 -9.08
CA LEU A 43 -0.79 -5.54 -9.29
C LEU A 43 0.31 -6.35 -9.99
N LEU A 44 0.90 -5.81 -11.06
CA LEU A 44 1.99 -6.48 -11.78
C LEU A 44 3.20 -6.72 -10.87
N MET A 45 3.63 -5.71 -10.12
CA MET A 45 4.78 -5.82 -9.20
C MET A 45 4.51 -6.78 -8.04
N SER A 46 3.29 -6.80 -7.53
CA SER A 46 2.86 -7.70 -6.46
C SER A 46 2.87 -9.16 -6.92
N VAL A 47 2.36 -9.45 -8.12
CA VAL A 47 2.37 -10.81 -8.70
C VAL A 47 3.80 -11.25 -9.02
N SER A 48 4.60 -10.42 -9.69
CA SER A 48 5.98 -10.77 -10.01
C SER A 48 6.84 -10.91 -8.74
N GLY A 49 6.63 -10.05 -7.74
CA GLY A 49 7.31 -10.10 -6.44
C GLY A 49 7.04 -11.41 -5.70
N SER A 50 5.79 -11.87 -5.72
CA SER A 50 5.40 -13.14 -5.10
C SER A 50 6.06 -14.35 -5.78
N VAL A 51 6.22 -14.31 -7.10
CA VAL A 51 6.85 -15.39 -7.88
C VAL A 51 8.35 -15.47 -7.60
N ILE A 52 9.04 -14.33 -7.46
CA ILE A 52 10.51 -14.31 -7.30
C ILE A 52 11.00 -14.63 -5.88
N VAL A 53 10.09 -14.85 -4.92
CA VAL A 53 10.48 -15.26 -3.56
C VAL A 53 11.34 -16.53 -3.60
N TYR A 54 10.99 -17.50 -4.45
CA TYR A 54 11.71 -18.77 -4.63
C TYR A 54 12.82 -18.72 -5.68
N ARG A 55 13.35 -17.53 -6.00
CA ARG A 55 14.37 -17.39 -7.04
C ARG A 55 15.62 -18.22 -6.76
N ASN A 56 16.04 -18.32 -5.49
CA ASN A 56 17.27 -19.02 -5.13
C ASN A 56 17.14 -20.53 -5.39
N GLU A 57 15.99 -21.09 -5.05
CA GLU A 57 15.61 -22.49 -5.20
C GLU A 57 15.41 -22.86 -6.67
N LEU A 58 14.87 -21.92 -7.46
CA LEU A 58 14.61 -22.07 -8.89
C LEU A 58 15.69 -21.44 -9.77
N SER A 59 16.90 -21.25 -9.21
CA SER A 59 18.00 -20.62 -9.93
C SER A 59 18.35 -21.40 -11.21
N GLY A 60 18.62 -20.66 -12.29
CA GLY A 60 18.86 -21.23 -13.63
C GLY A 60 17.58 -21.45 -14.47
N ASN A 61 16.38 -21.32 -13.90
CA ASN A 61 15.15 -21.34 -14.69
C ASN A 61 14.97 -20.04 -15.49
N SER A 62 14.92 -20.14 -16.82
CA SER A 62 14.84 -18.97 -17.71
C SER A 62 13.58 -18.12 -17.52
N PHE A 63 12.46 -18.73 -17.14
CA PHE A 63 11.22 -18.00 -16.83
C PHE A 63 11.38 -17.19 -15.55
N VAL A 64 11.93 -17.78 -14.49
CA VAL A 64 12.16 -17.07 -13.22
C VAL A 64 13.10 -15.89 -13.41
N GLU A 65 14.22 -16.06 -14.14
CA GLU A 65 15.13 -14.95 -14.44
C GLU A 65 14.49 -13.86 -15.32
N TRP A 66 13.53 -14.23 -16.18
CA TRP A 66 12.73 -13.25 -16.91
C TRP A 66 11.79 -12.47 -15.97
N VAL A 67 11.12 -13.13 -15.03
CA VAL A 67 10.25 -12.48 -14.04
C VAL A 67 11.06 -11.56 -13.12
N VAL A 68 12.28 -11.95 -12.74
CA VAL A 68 13.20 -11.10 -11.98
C VAL A 68 13.50 -9.81 -12.74
N ARG A 69 13.87 -9.88 -14.03
CA ARG A 69 14.10 -8.67 -14.84
C ARG A 69 12.83 -7.82 -14.99
N LEU A 70 11.66 -8.45 -15.13
CA LEU A 70 10.38 -7.74 -15.15
C LEU A 70 10.12 -7.00 -13.83
N HIS A 71 10.35 -7.65 -12.68
CA HIS A 71 10.13 -7.06 -11.36
C HIS A 71 11.15 -5.98 -11.01
N GLU A 72 12.42 -6.17 -11.37
CA GLU A 72 13.50 -5.23 -11.01
C GLU A 72 13.51 -4.00 -11.92
N ASN A 73 13.31 -4.20 -13.23
CA ASN A 73 13.55 -3.18 -14.24
C ASN A 73 12.52 -3.15 -15.38
N LEU A 74 11.36 -3.80 -15.23
CA LEU A 74 10.30 -3.80 -16.24
C LEU A 74 10.75 -4.25 -17.64
N LEU A 75 11.85 -5.01 -17.74
CA LEU A 75 12.50 -5.40 -18.99
C LEU A 75 13.04 -4.23 -19.82
N MET A 76 13.20 -3.05 -19.21
CA MET A 76 13.63 -1.80 -19.84
C MET A 76 14.94 -1.25 -19.25
N GLY A 77 15.71 -2.09 -18.54
CA GLY A 77 17.01 -1.71 -17.99
C GLY A 77 16.93 -0.49 -17.07
N MET A 78 17.79 0.51 -17.29
CA MET A 78 17.85 1.70 -16.42
C MET A 78 16.52 2.49 -16.38
N THR A 79 15.85 2.64 -17.52
CA THR A 79 14.56 3.34 -17.59
C THR A 79 13.50 2.64 -16.76
N GLY A 80 13.39 1.32 -16.88
CA GLY A 80 12.40 0.58 -16.13
C GLY A 80 12.73 0.48 -14.64
N ARG A 81 14.01 0.44 -14.25
CA ARG A 81 14.41 0.58 -12.83
C ARG A 81 14.02 1.94 -12.26
N PHE A 82 14.17 3.01 -13.04
CA PHE A 82 13.74 4.35 -12.64
C PHE A 82 12.21 4.43 -12.45
N VAL A 83 11.44 3.90 -13.41
CA VAL A 83 9.98 3.79 -13.29
C VAL A 83 9.57 2.95 -12.08
N ASN A 84 10.28 1.85 -11.84
CA ASN A 84 10.04 0.97 -10.69
C ASN A 84 10.25 1.72 -9.36
N GLY A 85 11.30 2.56 -9.29
CA GLY A 85 11.55 3.45 -8.17
C GLY A 85 10.44 4.48 -7.93
N ILE A 86 9.93 5.12 -8.99
CA ILE A 86 8.75 6.01 -8.87
C ILE A 86 7.55 5.21 -8.34
N GLY A 87 7.32 4.00 -8.85
CA GLY A 87 6.27 3.13 -8.38
C GLY A 87 6.39 2.76 -6.90
N ALA A 88 7.61 2.52 -6.41
CA ALA A 88 7.88 2.27 -4.99
C ALA A 88 7.62 3.51 -4.11
N VAL A 89 7.96 4.71 -4.59
CA VAL A 89 7.57 5.98 -3.94
C VAL A 89 6.05 6.11 -3.88
N CYS A 90 5.36 5.86 -5.00
CA CYS A 90 3.89 5.90 -5.07
C CYS A 90 3.24 4.90 -4.10
N LEU A 91 3.74 3.67 -4.02
CA LEU A 91 3.26 2.66 -3.06
C LEU A 91 3.46 3.11 -1.61
N THR A 92 4.63 3.66 -1.29
CA THR A 92 4.95 4.20 0.04
C THR A 92 3.99 5.32 0.42
N LEU A 93 3.75 6.28 -0.49
CA LEU A 93 2.79 7.38 -0.28
C LEU A 93 1.35 6.88 -0.16
N LEU A 94 0.94 5.89 -0.95
CA LEU A 94 -0.37 5.23 -0.81
C LEU A 94 -0.53 4.58 0.57
N CYS A 95 0.52 3.94 1.07
CA CYS A 95 0.52 3.34 2.40
C CYS A 95 0.37 4.42 3.50
N LEU A 96 1.18 5.49 3.44
CA LEU A 96 1.11 6.61 4.39
C LEU A 96 -0.25 7.32 4.39
N THR A 97 -0.77 7.65 3.19
CA THR A 97 -2.09 8.27 3.04
C THR A 97 -3.21 7.33 3.50
N GLY A 98 -3.09 6.04 3.23
CA GLY A 98 -4.00 4.98 3.70
C GLY A 98 -4.08 4.93 5.22
N ALA A 99 -2.96 4.99 5.92
CA ALA A 99 -2.92 5.03 7.39
C ALA A 99 -3.66 6.25 7.97
N VAL A 100 -3.49 7.43 7.36
CA VAL A 100 -4.20 8.65 7.76
C VAL A 100 -5.72 8.53 7.53
N ILE A 101 -6.13 7.92 6.42
CA ILE A 101 -7.55 7.74 6.06
C ILE A 101 -8.23 6.66 6.91
N TRP A 102 -7.47 5.61 7.26
CA TRP A 102 -7.96 4.42 7.94
C TRP A 102 -8.64 4.74 9.26
N TRP A 103 -8.13 5.73 10.01
CA TRP A 103 -8.69 6.12 11.31
C TRP A 103 -10.19 6.45 11.22
N PRO A 104 -11.08 5.60 11.77
CA PRO A 104 -12.53 5.75 11.63
C PRO A 104 -13.16 6.45 12.85
N GLY A 105 -12.34 6.89 13.82
CA GLY A 105 -12.75 7.47 15.09
C GLY A 105 -12.84 6.45 16.23
N THR A 106 -12.75 6.94 17.47
CA THR A 106 -12.64 6.12 18.70
C THR A 106 -13.82 5.19 18.96
N LYS A 107 -15.01 5.46 18.41
CA LYS A 107 -16.22 4.65 18.66
C LYS A 107 -16.36 3.44 17.73
N HIS A 108 -15.73 3.46 16.57
CA HIS A 108 -15.97 2.45 15.51
C HIS A 108 -14.71 1.76 14.99
N TRP A 109 -13.53 2.03 15.59
CA TRP A 109 -12.24 1.47 15.14
C TRP A 109 -12.21 -0.04 15.00
N ARG A 110 -12.84 -0.79 15.92
CA ARG A 110 -12.88 -2.25 15.87
C ARG A 110 -13.57 -2.79 14.61
N ARG A 111 -14.57 -2.07 14.08
CA ARG A 111 -15.29 -2.48 12.87
C ARG A 111 -14.42 -2.40 11.63
N SER A 112 -13.45 -1.49 11.59
CA SER A 112 -12.52 -1.32 10.46
C SER A 112 -11.42 -2.38 10.41
N LEU A 113 -11.38 -3.30 11.39
CA LEU A 113 -10.41 -4.39 11.50
C LEU A 113 -10.94 -5.73 10.99
N THR A 114 -12.24 -5.81 10.69
CA THR A 114 -12.94 -7.07 10.39
C THR A 114 -13.72 -6.97 9.10
N VAL A 115 -13.92 -8.11 8.43
CA VAL A 115 -14.75 -8.21 7.21
C VAL A 115 -16.10 -8.85 7.56
N ASP A 116 -17.19 -8.18 7.22
CA ASP A 116 -18.53 -8.74 7.31
C ASP A 116 -18.88 -9.49 6.02
N TRP A 117 -18.65 -10.80 6.03
CA TRP A 117 -18.89 -11.69 4.88
C TRP A 117 -20.37 -11.88 4.52
N SER A 118 -21.30 -11.46 5.38
CA SER A 118 -22.73 -11.51 5.11
C SER A 118 -23.25 -10.29 4.34
N ALA A 119 -22.42 -9.24 4.21
CA ALA A 119 -22.80 -8.00 3.57
C ALA A 119 -22.82 -8.11 2.03
N HIS A 120 -23.40 -7.10 1.36
CA HIS A 120 -23.34 -7.02 -0.10
C HIS A 120 -21.88 -6.82 -0.58
N PHE A 121 -21.58 -7.30 -1.80
CA PHE A 121 -20.23 -7.34 -2.37
C PHE A 121 -19.42 -6.04 -2.20
N ALA A 122 -20.04 -4.89 -2.45
CA ALA A 122 -19.33 -3.63 -2.36
C ALA A 122 -18.99 -3.19 -0.93
N ARG A 123 -19.72 -3.68 0.08
CA ARG A 123 -19.35 -3.53 1.50
C ARG A 123 -18.21 -4.48 1.85
N ILE A 124 -18.30 -5.75 1.43
CA ILE A 124 -17.22 -6.74 1.61
C ILE A 124 -15.91 -6.19 1.03
N ASN A 125 -15.92 -5.68 -0.21
CA ASN A 125 -14.73 -5.14 -0.85
C ASN A 125 -14.13 -3.94 -0.10
N TRP A 126 -14.96 -3.05 0.45
CA TRP A 126 -14.50 -1.94 1.29
C TRP A 126 -13.89 -2.44 2.60
N ASP A 127 -14.57 -3.36 3.29
CA ASP A 127 -14.10 -3.90 4.57
C ASP A 127 -12.82 -4.71 4.37
N LEU A 128 -12.70 -5.46 3.26
CA LEU A 128 -11.49 -6.20 2.88
C LEU A 128 -10.31 -5.27 2.62
N HIS A 129 -10.50 -4.21 1.82
CA HIS A 129 -9.45 -3.22 1.55
C HIS A 129 -8.98 -2.53 2.84
N SER A 130 -9.92 -2.16 3.71
CA SER A 130 -9.63 -1.53 5.01
C SER A 130 -8.87 -2.48 5.95
N ALA A 131 -9.34 -3.72 6.09
CA ALA A 131 -8.75 -4.69 7.00
C ALA A 131 -7.36 -5.12 6.52
N LEU A 132 -7.20 -5.47 5.24
CA LEU A 132 -5.89 -5.85 4.68
C LEU A 132 -4.90 -4.68 4.74
N GLY A 133 -5.34 -3.46 4.43
CA GLY A 133 -4.49 -2.28 4.48
C GLY A 133 -3.95 -2.02 5.89
N PHE A 134 -4.75 -2.28 6.92
CA PHE A 134 -4.32 -2.15 8.30
C PHE A 134 -3.40 -3.31 8.74
N TRP A 135 -3.86 -4.55 8.60
CA TRP A 135 -3.12 -5.72 9.10
C TRP A 135 -1.78 -5.94 8.39
N CYS A 136 -1.71 -5.57 7.10
CA CYS A 136 -0.50 -5.71 6.30
C CYS A 136 0.27 -4.39 6.13
N PHE A 137 -0.11 -3.32 6.83
CA PHE A 137 0.46 -1.98 6.67
C PHE A 137 1.99 -2.00 6.70
N ILE A 138 2.58 -2.62 7.73
CA ILE A 138 4.03 -2.61 7.92
C ILE A 138 4.76 -3.38 6.82
N PHE A 139 4.20 -4.49 6.35
CA PHE A 139 4.79 -5.29 5.27
C PHE A 139 4.78 -4.51 3.96
N VAL A 140 3.63 -3.91 3.61
CA VAL A 140 3.51 -3.06 2.41
C VAL A 140 4.43 -1.84 2.49
N MET A 141 4.57 -1.23 3.66
CA MET A 141 5.50 -0.13 3.89
C MET A 141 6.95 -0.55 3.67
N VAL A 142 7.35 -1.70 4.22
CA VAL A 142 8.72 -2.24 4.05
C VAL A 142 9.02 -2.47 2.57
N TRP A 143 8.11 -3.10 1.81
CA TRP A 143 8.32 -3.31 0.37
C TRP A 143 8.40 -1.99 -0.42
N GLY A 144 7.59 -0.99 -0.07
CA GLY A 144 7.68 0.35 -0.64
C GLY A 144 9.05 0.99 -0.39
N ILE A 145 9.50 1.06 0.86
CA ILE A 145 10.77 1.68 1.26
C ILE A 145 11.97 0.95 0.65
N SER A 146 11.99 -0.38 0.73
CA SER A 146 13.06 -1.20 0.15
C SER A 146 13.09 -1.11 -1.38
N GLY A 147 11.93 -1.02 -2.05
CA GLY A 147 11.87 -0.76 -3.50
C GLY A 147 12.49 0.58 -3.90
N ILE A 148 12.29 1.63 -3.09
CA ILE A 148 12.95 2.94 -3.29
C ILE A 148 14.47 2.78 -3.16
N TYR A 149 14.93 2.10 -2.10
CA TYR A 149 16.35 1.85 -1.87
C TYR A 149 16.99 1.06 -3.03
N PHE A 150 16.34 -0.01 -3.51
CA PHE A 150 16.85 -0.80 -4.62
C PHE A 150 16.84 -0.03 -5.95
N ALA A 151 15.89 0.85 -6.19
CA ALA A 151 15.89 1.69 -7.39
C ALA A 151 16.93 2.82 -7.33
N PHE A 152 17.07 3.48 -6.17
CA PHE A 152 17.86 4.70 -5.99
C PHE A 152 18.76 4.66 -4.74
N PRO A 153 19.73 3.74 -4.65
CA PRO A 153 20.49 3.53 -3.42
C PRO A 153 21.29 4.77 -2.98
N GLN A 154 21.91 5.49 -3.92
CA GLN A 154 22.66 6.72 -3.58
C GLN A 154 21.74 7.82 -3.07
N ALA A 155 20.62 8.08 -3.76
CA ALA A 155 19.67 9.11 -3.34
C ALA A 155 19.03 8.77 -1.98
N PHE A 156 18.74 7.49 -1.75
CA PHE A 156 18.20 7.01 -0.47
C PHE A 156 19.16 7.29 0.69
N ASN A 157 20.44 6.93 0.53
CA ASN A 157 21.45 7.15 1.56
C ASN A 157 21.69 8.64 1.82
N THR A 158 21.83 9.44 0.76
CA THR A 158 22.04 10.89 0.89
C THR A 158 20.86 11.59 1.55
N LEU A 159 19.62 11.25 1.16
CA LEU A 159 18.41 11.87 1.72
C LEU A 159 18.26 11.58 3.22
N LEU A 160 18.62 10.37 3.64
CA LEU A 160 18.52 9.93 5.03
C LEU A 160 19.82 10.15 5.83
N LEU A 161 20.82 10.79 5.23
CA LEU A 161 22.16 11.03 5.81
C LEU A 161 22.80 9.73 6.35
N LEU A 162 22.60 8.63 5.63
CA LEU A 162 23.13 7.32 5.96
C LEU A 162 24.52 7.16 5.34
N ASP A 163 25.48 6.68 6.14
CA ASP A 163 26.82 6.30 5.67
C ASP A 163 26.89 4.77 5.53
N PRO A 164 26.94 4.21 4.30
CA PRO A 164 27.06 2.77 4.12
C PRO A 164 28.37 2.17 4.65
N ALA A 165 29.41 2.99 4.90
CA ALA A 165 30.63 2.52 5.55
C ALA A 165 30.46 2.33 7.07
N ASP A 166 29.43 2.94 7.65
CA ASP A 166 29.06 2.70 9.04
C ASP A 166 28.42 1.31 9.20
N ARG A 167 28.94 0.54 10.15
CA ARG A 167 28.52 -0.85 10.39
C ARG A 167 27.04 -0.96 10.76
N PHE A 168 26.49 0.01 11.50
CA PHE A 168 25.09 -0.02 11.89
C PHE A 168 24.18 0.18 10.66
N THR A 169 24.53 1.13 9.80
CA THR A 169 23.82 1.40 8.54
C THR A 169 23.90 0.21 7.59
N ASP A 170 25.09 -0.36 7.36
CA ASP A 170 25.26 -1.54 6.50
C ASP A 170 24.41 -2.72 6.99
N GLN A 171 24.45 -3.00 8.29
CA GLN A 171 23.63 -4.05 8.89
C GLN A 171 22.14 -3.79 8.70
N GLY A 172 21.69 -2.54 8.86
CA GLY A 172 20.30 -2.14 8.63
C GLY A 172 19.85 -2.34 7.18
N LEU A 173 20.68 -1.95 6.21
CA LEU A 173 20.40 -2.13 4.78
C LEU A 173 20.40 -3.62 4.39
N PHE A 174 21.27 -4.42 5.00
CA PHE A 174 21.23 -5.88 4.87
C PHE A 174 19.90 -6.45 5.37
N TRP A 175 19.46 -6.08 6.57
CA TRP A 175 18.16 -6.54 7.12
C TRP A 175 16.99 -6.08 6.27
N LEU A 176 17.01 -4.85 5.75
CA LEU A 176 16.00 -4.34 4.83
C LEU A 176 15.90 -5.23 3.57
N SER A 177 17.05 -5.68 3.05
CA SER A 177 17.10 -6.61 1.92
C SER A 177 16.53 -7.98 2.29
N GLN A 178 16.94 -8.56 3.42
CA GLN A 178 16.40 -9.84 3.89
C GLN A 178 14.88 -9.79 4.08
N LEU A 179 14.37 -8.70 4.67
CA LEU A 179 12.94 -8.46 4.87
C LEU A 179 12.19 -8.25 3.56
N HIS A 180 12.78 -7.63 2.54
CA HIS A 180 12.12 -7.49 1.24
C HIS A 180 11.87 -8.87 0.61
N PHE A 181 12.89 -9.74 0.63
CA PHE A 181 12.84 -11.05 -0.02
C PHE A 181 12.26 -12.17 0.85
N GLY A 182 12.09 -11.97 2.16
CA GLY A 182 11.60 -13.00 3.08
C GLY A 182 12.60 -14.12 3.38
N ARG A 183 13.91 -13.84 3.25
CA ARG A 183 15.00 -14.83 3.31
C ARG A 183 15.34 -15.28 4.74
N PHE A 184 14.39 -15.93 5.39
CA PHE A 184 14.52 -16.48 6.76
C PHE A 184 14.22 -17.99 6.82
N GLY A 185 14.23 -18.64 5.66
CA GLY A 185 13.92 -20.06 5.48
C GLY A 185 12.57 -20.30 4.80
N TRP A 186 12.37 -21.53 4.32
CA TRP A 186 11.27 -21.91 3.43
C TRP A 186 9.86 -21.54 3.94
N PHE A 187 9.63 -21.61 5.26
CA PHE A 187 8.33 -21.30 5.83
C PHE A 187 8.01 -19.81 5.75
N VAL A 188 9.01 -18.96 5.99
CA VAL A 188 8.86 -17.51 5.89
C VAL A 188 8.73 -17.10 4.42
N GLU A 189 9.47 -17.75 3.51
CA GLU A 189 9.33 -17.57 2.06
C GLU A 189 7.90 -17.91 1.59
N ALA A 190 7.31 -19.01 2.05
CA ALA A 190 5.93 -19.35 1.74
C ALA A 190 4.94 -18.27 2.21
N ILE A 191 5.14 -17.74 3.42
CA ILE A 191 4.34 -16.62 3.92
C ILE A 191 4.57 -15.36 3.07
N TRP A 192 5.82 -15.04 2.72
CA TRP A 192 6.17 -13.87 1.92
C TRP A 192 5.62 -13.93 0.51
N MET A 193 5.57 -15.11 -0.10
CA MET A 193 4.90 -15.34 -1.39
C MET A 193 3.42 -14.97 -1.30
N VAL A 194 2.72 -15.39 -0.23
CA VAL A 194 1.29 -15.09 -0.05
C VAL A 194 1.08 -13.61 0.30
N LEU A 195 1.86 -13.08 1.24
CA LEU A 195 1.77 -11.67 1.63
C LEU A 195 2.18 -10.72 0.49
N GLY A 196 3.07 -11.16 -0.39
CA GLY A 196 3.51 -10.42 -1.58
C GLY A 196 2.36 -10.12 -2.54
N LEU A 197 1.25 -10.86 -2.47
CA LEU A 197 0.02 -10.61 -3.26
C LEU A 197 -0.88 -9.52 -2.66
N VAL A 198 -0.65 -9.13 -1.40
CA VAL A 198 -1.51 -8.16 -0.69
C VAL A 198 -1.52 -6.78 -1.36
N PRO A 199 -0.39 -6.17 -1.76
CA PRO A 199 -0.43 -4.91 -2.50
C PRO A 199 -1.29 -4.98 -3.76
N GLY A 200 -1.22 -6.09 -4.51
CA GLY A 200 -2.04 -6.34 -5.70
C GLY A 200 -3.52 -6.48 -5.37
N LEU A 201 -3.87 -7.19 -4.29
CA LEU A 201 -5.25 -7.30 -3.83
C LEU A 201 -5.80 -5.95 -3.34
N LEU A 202 -5.00 -5.15 -2.64
CA LEU A 202 -5.34 -3.78 -2.25
C LEU A 202 -5.55 -2.89 -3.48
N ALA A 203 -4.67 -2.98 -4.48
CA ALA A 203 -4.82 -2.25 -5.73
C ALA A 203 -6.12 -2.64 -6.46
N PHE A 204 -6.38 -3.94 -6.60
CA PHE A 204 -7.59 -4.46 -7.25
C PHE A 204 -8.86 -4.01 -6.54
N THR A 205 -8.95 -4.23 -5.22
CA THR A 205 -10.10 -3.81 -4.42
C THR A 205 -10.26 -2.28 -4.40
N GLY A 206 -9.16 -1.52 -4.40
CA GLY A 206 -9.16 -0.05 -4.48
C GLY A 206 -9.71 0.47 -5.81
N VAL A 207 -9.24 -0.08 -6.94
CA VAL A 207 -9.74 0.27 -8.29
C VAL A 207 -11.23 -0.03 -8.40
N PHE A 208 -11.72 -1.15 -7.85
CA PHE A 208 -13.15 -1.44 -7.83
C PHE A 208 -13.96 -0.36 -7.07
N ILE A 209 -13.45 0.11 -5.93
CA ILE A 209 -14.06 1.23 -5.18
C ILE A 209 -14.07 2.51 -6.04
N CYS A 210 -12.98 2.77 -6.76
CA CYS A 210 -12.85 3.91 -7.67
C CYS A 210 -13.90 3.87 -8.80
N CYS A 211 -13.95 2.75 -9.53
CA CYS A 211 -14.93 2.53 -10.58
C CYS A 211 -16.35 2.68 -10.05
N ARG A 212 -16.67 2.10 -8.90
CA ARG A 212 -18.01 2.21 -8.31
C ARG A 212 -18.36 3.67 -7.96
N ARG A 213 -17.45 4.44 -7.38
CA ARG A 213 -17.71 5.84 -6.99
C ARG A 213 -17.80 6.81 -8.17
N VAL A 214 -17.06 6.55 -9.25
CA VAL A 214 -17.04 7.42 -10.44
C VAL A 214 -18.17 7.07 -11.41
N ILE A 215 -18.41 5.78 -11.66
CA ILE A 215 -19.34 5.29 -12.69
C ILE A 215 -20.78 5.23 -12.14
N TYR A 216 -20.98 4.74 -10.92
CA TYR A 216 -22.33 4.61 -10.33
C TYR A 216 -22.73 5.87 -9.55
N LYS A 217 -22.80 7.03 -10.22
CA LYS A 217 -23.68 8.09 -9.74
C LYS A 217 -25.11 7.69 -10.10
N LYS A 218 -26.00 7.54 -9.12
CA LYS A 218 -27.45 7.44 -9.39
C LYS A 218 -27.83 8.68 -10.21
N PRO A 219 -28.42 8.56 -11.42
CA PRO A 219 -29.03 9.72 -12.06
C PRO A 219 -30.09 10.29 -11.11
N SER A 220 -30.00 11.59 -10.83
CA SER A 220 -31.07 12.32 -10.14
C SER A 220 -32.32 12.22 -10.99
N ASN A 221 -33.40 11.65 -10.42
CA ASN A 221 -34.67 11.53 -11.11
C ASN A 221 -35.20 12.94 -11.44
N PRO A 222 -35.40 13.34 -12.71
CA PRO A 222 -35.81 14.70 -13.06
C PRO A 222 -37.28 15.05 -12.74
N ARG A 223 -38.05 14.14 -12.10
CA ARG A 223 -39.50 14.28 -11.91
C ARG A 223 -39.93 14.31 -10.44
N SER A 224 -39.26 15.09 -9.60
CA SER A 224 -39.75 15.44 -8.26
C SER A 224 -39.67 16.95 -8.05
N SER A 225 -40.61 17.67 -8.64
CA SER A 225 -40.97 19.05 -8.36
C SER A 225 -42.44 19.25 -8.69
#